data_AF-A0A8C4F8D9-F1
#
_entry.id   AF-A0A8C4F8D9-F1
#
_cell.length_a   1.000
_cell.length_b   1.000
_cell.length_c   1.000
_cell.angle_alpha   90.00
_cell.angle_beta   90.00
_cell.angle_gamma   90.00
#
_symmetry.space_group_name_H-M   'P 1'
#
loop_
_entity.id
_entity.type
_entity.pdbx_description
1 polymer ?
#
loop_
_entity_poly.entity_id
_entity_poly.type
_entity_poly.pdbx_seq_one_letter_code
_entity_poly.pdbx_strand_id
1 'polypeptide(L)'
;MAERREVVKAAVEPDFLQFNDLACEAVGGKVIFASDEWFAPAFNLLKREPPQFIASAFTEFGKWMDGWETRRKRTPGQDWCIMQLGVPGLIYGFDVDTSFFTGNHSPYVSIQGGCLDKPPTFTLEGDRTGMAASDSQLAAVAKLGSEAWPELVGVSQLNPGYSDCCHNYFKVNFTHRVTHLRLNMYPDGGIARLRAYGVGQRDWSSVSPHQDVDLVALANGGVCIGYTNAHFGHPRNMIGLGRAVNMADGWETARRLDRPKHLKVDQQGILQVPGWEWAVFRLGHPGVISRIEVDTNHFKGNFPDSCSIEACSLTPEEEAECIRTRWKSGKWEVLLPPQKLRPHHRHLYGEAELTLSRPVTHVRLIISPDGGVSRLRLWGRPAAIAAAPAASRQKPASKL
;
A
#
# COMPACT_ATOMS: atom_id res chain seq x y z
N MET A 1 -15.24 17.98 -23.37
CA MET A 1 -14.95 17.15 -24.54
C MET A 1 -15.91 15.97 -24.52
N ALA A 2 -16.43 15.57 -25.68
CA ALA A 2 -17.54 14.61 -25.80
C ALA A 2 -17.20 13.25 -25.17
N GLU A 3 -18.01 12.82 -24.20
CA GLU A 3 -17.93 11.49 -23.60
C GLU A 3 -18.36 10.43 -24.62
N ARG A 4 -17.42 9.59 -25.04
CA ARG A 4 -17.75 8.32 -25.69
C ARG A 4 -18.25 7.37 -24.61
N ARG A 5 -19.55 7.07 -24.62
CA ARG A 5 -20.09 5.89 -23.93
C ARG A 5 -19.81 4.65 -24.77
N GLU A 6 -18.63 4.08 -24.59
CA GLU A 6 -18.46 2.64 -24.79
C GLU A 6 -18.48 1.99 -23.40
N VAL A 7 -19.46 1.13 -23.17
CA VAL A 7 -19.46 0.22 -22.02
C VAL A 7 -18.40 -0.83 -22.31
N VAL A 8 -17.14 -0.46 -22.07
CA VAL A 8 -16.03 -1.41 -22.03
C VAL A 8 -16.32 -2.32 -20.84
N LYS A 9 -16.43 -3.64 -21.09
CA LYS A 9 -16.38 -4.64 -20.02
C LYS A 9 -15.18 -4.29 -19.15
N ALA A 10 -15.41 -3.87 -17.90
CA ALA A 10 -14.34 -3.53 -16.98
C ALA A 10 -13.35 -4.70 -16.98
N ALA A 11 -12.13 -4.46 -17.45
CA ALA A 11 -11.06 -5.44 -17.34
C ALA A 11 -10.95 -5.80 -15.87
N VAL A 12 -10.84 -7.10 -15.57
CA VAL A 12 -10.68 -7.55 -14.19
C VAL A 12 -9.43 -6.89 -13.63
N GLU A 13 -9.61 -6.03 -12.62
CA GLU A 13 -8.51 -5.35 -11.96
C GLU A 13 -7.47 -6.38 -11.47
N PRO A 14 -6.16 -6.11 -11.67
CA PRO A 14 -5.13 -7.02 -11.21
C PRO A 14 -5.19 -7.28 -9.69
N ASP A 15 -5.01 -8.54 -9.29
CA ASP A 15 -5.05 -8.98 -7.90
C ASP A 15 -4.05 -8.25 -6.97
N PHE A 16 -2.91 -7.82 -7.52
CA PHE A 16 -1.87 -7.12 -6.78
C PHE A 16 -2.30 -5.72 -6.36
N LEU A 17 -3.33 -5.16 -7.00
CA LEU A 17 -3.89 -3.86 -6.62
C LEU A 17 -4.52 -3.89 -5.23
N GLN A 18 -4.61 -5.03 -4.56
CA GLN A 18 -5.09 -5.17 -3.18
C GLN A 18 -3.98 -4.93 -2.12
N PHE A 19 -2.71 -4.93 -2.53
CA PHE A 19 -1.55 -4.73 -1.62
C PHE A 19 -1.22 -3.26 -1.38
N ASN A 20 -0.39 -2.95 -0.40
CA ASN A 20 0.04 -1.56 -0.15
C ASN A 20 1.04 -1.09 -1.23
N ASP A 21 1.00 0.21 -1.55
CA ASP A 21 2.03 0.88 -2.35
C ASP A 21 3.27 1.13 -1.48
N LEU A 22 4.33 0.37 -1.74
CA LEU A 22 5.58 0.41 -1.00
C LEU A 22 6.48 1.59 -1.40
N ALA A 23 6.21 2.21 -2.56
CA ALA A 23 6.96 3.35 -3.08
C ALA A 23 6.36 4.70 -2.65
N CYS A 24 5.16 4.72 -2.09
CA CYS A 24 4.46 5.94 -1.71
C CYS A 24 5.28 6.81 -0.74
N GLU A 25 5.30 8.12 -0.98
CA GLU A 25 5.98 9.10 -0.11
C GLU A 25 5.45 9.04 1.33
N ALA A 26 4.15 8.74 1.50
CA ALA A 26 3.51 8.70 2.81
C ALA A 26 3.93 7.49 3.65
N VAL A 27 4.61 6.50 3.05
CA VAL A 27 5.29 5.41 3.78
C VAL A 27 6.81 5.59 3.80
N GLY A 28 7.33 6.74 3.37
CA GLY A 28 8.75 7.09 3.37
C GLY A 28 9.47 6.92 2.04
N GLY A 29 8.74 6.66 0.94
CA GLY A 29 9.33 6.55 -0.39
C GLY A 29 9.98 7.87 -0.82
N LYS A 30 11.14 7.79 -1.47
CA LYS A 30 11.91 8.97 -1.88
C LYS A 30 12.59 8.75 -3.22
N VAL A 31 12.54 9.72 -4.11
CA VAL A 31 13.42 9.75 -5.28
C VAL A 31 14.81 10.16 -4.83
N ILE A 32 15.81 9.32 -5.10
CA ILE A 32 17.21 9.57 -4.74
C ILE A 32 17.97 10.31 -5.85
N PHE A 33 17.55 10.07 -7.10
CA PHE A 33 18.21 10.56 -8.31
C PHE A 33 17.22 10.62 -9.46
N ALA A 34 17.31 11.65 -10.28
CA ALA A 34 16.69 11.72 -11.60
C ALA A 34 17.67 12.36 -12.57
N SER A 35 17.71 11.81 -13.79
CA SER A 35 18.59 12.29 -14.86
C SER A 35 18.22 13.68 -15.37
N ASP A 36 16.93 13.95 -15.51
CA ASP A 36 16.35 15.24 -15.93
C ASP A 36 15.02 15.45 -15.20
N GLU A 37 14.70 16.68 -14.83
CA GLU A 37 13.48 17.07 -14.12
C GLU A 37 12.97 18.43 -14.65
N TRP A 38 13.12 18.68 -15.95
CA TRP A 38 12.96 20.03 -16.48
C TRP A 38 11.54 20.57 -16.38
N PHE A 39 10.53 19.81 -16.81
CA PHE A 39 9.14 20.29 -16.83
C PHE A 39 8.41 20.00 -15.53
N ALA A 40 8.67 18.83 -14.93
CA ALA A 40 8.09 18.47 -13.65
C ALA A 40 9.00 17.48 -12.88
N PRO A 41 9.10 17.62 -11.54
CA PRO A 41 10.08 16.89 -10.74
C PRO A 41 9.64 15.44 -10.46
N ALA A 42 10.62 14.55 -10.35
CA ALA A 42 10.43 13.11 -10.22
C ALA A 42 9.76 12.69 -8.90
N PHE A 43 9.88 13.49 -7.84
CA PHE A 43 9.22 13.16 -6.56
C PHE A 43 7.70 13.07 -6.69
N ASN A 44 7.09 13.73 -7.70
CA ASN A 44 5.65 13.64 -7.97
C ASN A 44 5.20 12.20 -8.26
N LEU A 45 6.09 11.32 -8.75
CA LEU A 45 5.79 9.92 -9.02
C LEU A 45 5.27 9.19 -7.78
N LEU A 46 5.74 9.59 -6.59
CA LEU A 46 5.52 8.88 -5.33
C LEU A 46 4.37 9.46 -4.51
N LYS A 47 3.76 10.55 -4.96
CA LYS A 47 2.66 11.22 -4.26
C LYS A 47 1.50 10.27 -4.01
N ARG A 48 0.93 10.31 -2.81
CA ARG A 48 -0.24 9.48 -2.47
C ARG A 48 -1.46 9.82 -3.32
N GLU A 49 -1.72 11.11 -3.50
CA GLU A 49 -2.94 11.59 -4.15
C GLU A 49 -2.95 11.31 -5.65
N PRO A 50 -4.14 11.14 -6.26
CA PRO A 50 -4.29 11.07 -7.71
C PRO A 50 -3.66 12.29 -8.40
N PRO A 51 -3.12 12.14 -9.62
CA PRO A 51 -2.66 13.26 -10.43
C PRO A 51 -3.72 14.33 -10.61
N GLN A 52 -3.29 15.59 -10.73
CA GLN A 52 -4.17 16.71 -11.03
C GLN A 52 -3.75 17.44 -12.30
N PHE A 53 -4.73 17.98 -13.03
CA PHE A 53 -4.51 18.86 -14.17
C PHE A 53 -5.11 20.23 -13.93
N ILE A 54 -4.26 21.26 -13.93
CA ILE A 54 -4.69 22.65 -13.78
C ILE A 54 -4.46 23.36 -15.10
N ALA A 55 -5.53 23.58 -15.88
CA ALA A 55 -5.45 24.07 -17.26
C ALA A 55 -4.71 25.41 -17.41
N SER A 56 -4.83 26.31 -16.44
CA SER A 56 -4.18 27.64 -16.45
C SER A 56 -2.77 27.66 -15.86
N ALA A 57 -2.30 26.59 -15.22
CA ALA A 57 -1.01 26.59 -14.54
C ALA A 57 0.17 26.35 -15.50
N PHE A 58 1.18 27.21 -15.40
CA PHE A 58 2.46 27.16 -16.10
C PHE A 58 3.58 27.51 -15.11
N THR A 59 4.74 26.91 -15.29
CA THR A 59 6.00 27.29 -14.62
C THR A 59 6.85 28.10 -15.60
N GLU A 60 7.99 28.63 -15.16
CA GLU A 60 8.95 29.25 -16.08
C GLU A 60 9.55 28.26 -17.09
N PHE A 61 9.42 26.96 -16.83
CA PHE A 61 9.96 25.88 -17.66
C PHE A 61 8.94 25.26 -18.60
N GLY A 62 7.64 25.56 -18.46
CA GLY A 62 6.60 25.05 -19.36
C GLY A 62 5.24 24.87 -18.68
N LYS A 63 4.43 23.94 -19.22
CA LYS A 63 3.15 23.57 -18.63
C LYS A 63 3.40 22.95 -17.24
N TRP A 64 2.65 23.37 -16.21
CA TRP A 64 2.71 22.68 -14.93
C TRP A 64 2.05 21.31 -15.05
N MET A 65 2.76 20.27 -14.66
CA MET A 65 2.30 18.88 -14.68
C MET A 65 2.48 18.24 -13.31
N ASP A 66 1.47 17.50 -12.84
CA ASP A 66 1.55 16.76 -11.58
C ASP A 66 2.12 15.34 -11.83
N GLY A 67 3.39 15.30 -12.21
CA GLY A 67 4.11 14.07 -12.56
C GLY A 67 5.60 14.33 -12.67
N TRP A 68 6.35 13.36 -13.19
CA TRP A 68 7.71 13.55 -13.68
C TRP A 68 7.66 13.81 -15.17
N GLU A 69 8.30 14.87 -15.64
CA GLU A 69 8.42 15.15 -17.08
C GLU A 69 9.79 15.74 -17.43
N THR A 70 10.45 15.11 -18.41
CA THR A 70 11.80 15.46 -18.84
C THR A 70 11.81 16.28 -20.13
N ARG A 71 12.94 16.94 -20.41
CA ARG A 71 13.17 17.56 -21.72
C ARG A 71 13.09 16.53 -22.83
N ARG A 72 12.56 16.98 -23.98
CA ARG A 72 12.65 16.25 -25.24
C ARG A 72 14.11 15.89 -25.53
N LYS A 73 14.41 14.59 -25.57
CA LYS A 73 15.76 14.11 -25.78
C LYS A 73 16.12 14.23 -27.25
N ARG A 74 17.31 14.78 -27.51
CA ARG A 74 17.91 14.93 -28.85
C ARG A 74 19.27 14.24 -28.95
N THR A 75 19.55 13.38 -27.98
CA THR A 75 20.80 12.63 -27.84
C THR A 75 20.49 11.16 -27.62
N PRO A 76 21.43 10.24 -27.87
CA PRO A 76 21.24 8.83 -27.55
C PRO A 76 20.95 8.59 -26.06
N GLY A 77 20.25 7.49 -25.78
CA GLY A 77 19.94 7.03 -24.43
C GLY A 77 18.49 7.34 -24.01
N GLN A 78 18.25 7.18 -22.71
CA GLN A 78 16.94 7.25 -22.09
C GLN A 78 17.00 8.06 -20.79
N ASP A 79 15.88 8.63 -20.37
CA ASP A 79 15.78 9.24 -19.05
C ASP A 79 15.41 8.18 -18.01
N TRP A 80 15.92 8.37 -16.80
CA TRP A 80 15.71 7.44 -15.69
C TRP A 80 15.81 8.14 -14.35
N CYS A 81 15.19 7.52 -13.35
CA CYS A 81 15.31 7.90 -11.96
C CYS A 81 15.53 6.66 -11.08
N ILE A 82 16.10 6.85 -9.90
CA ILE A 82 16.15 5.84 -8.86
C ILE A 82 15.35 6.35 -7.67
N MET A 83 14.60 5.45 -7.07
CA MET A 83 13.82 5.70 -5.87
C MET A 83 14.11 4.64 -4.81
N GLN A 84 14.12 5.07 -3.57
CA GLN A 84 14.08 4.23 -2.39
C GLN A 84 12.62 3.94 -2.05
N LEU A 85 12.29 2.67 -1.83
CA LEU A 85 10.99 2.27 -1.29
C LEU A 85 10.87 2.74 0.16
N GLY A 86 9.71 3.26 0.54
CA GLY A 86 9.44 3.63 1.93
C GLY A 86 9.39 2.40 2.84
N VAL A 87 8.87 1.29 2.29
CA VAL A 87 8.89 -0.01 2.96
C VAL A 87 9.53 -1.04 2.02
N PRO A 88 10.74 -1.53 2.32
CA PRO A 88 11.34 -2.62 1.57
C PRO A 88 10.49 -3.88 1.63
N GLY A 89 10.36 -4.60 0.53
CA GLY A 89 9.44 -5.73 0.46
C GLY A 89 9.50 -6.52 -0.83
N LEU A 90 8.54 -7.44 -0.96
CA LEU A 90 8.29 -8.20 -2.17
C LEU A 90 7.32 -7.42 -3.06
N ILE A 91 7.65 -7.28 -4.35
CA ILE A 91 6.82 -6.58 -5.33
C ILE A 91 6.01 -7.58 -6.13
N TYR A 92 4.69 -7.35 -6.21
CA TYR A 92 3.75 -8.20 -6.96
C TYR A 92 3.22 -7.54 -8.23
N GLY A 93 3.31 -6.22 -8.31
CA GLY A 93 3.02 -5.50 -9.53
C GLY A 93 3.22 -4.00 -9.43
N PHE A 94 3.15 -3.35 -10.58
CA PHE A 94 3.23 -1.91 -10.74
C PHE A 94 1.99 -1.35 -11.41
N ASP A 95 1.68 -0.11 -11.09
CA ASP A 95 0.84 0.77 -11.92
C ASP A 95 1.70 1.97 -12.33
N VAL A 96 1.92 2.10 -13.64
CA VAL A 96 2.56 3.26 -14.26
C VAL A 96 1.46 4.12 -14.85
N ASP A 97 1.10 5.17 -14.12
CA ASP A 97 0.01 6.07 -14.47
C ASP A 97 0.54 7.22 -15.33
N THR A 98 0.04 7.36 -16.56
CA THR A 98 0.40 8.43 -17.49
C THR A 98 -0.62 9.58 -17.52
N SER A 99 -1.54 9.65 -16.55
CA SER A 99 -2.62 10.63 -16.48
C SER A 99 -2.19 12.03 -16.90
N PHE A 100 -2.97 12.61 -17.81
CA PHE A 100 -2.79 13.95 -18.38
C PHE A 100 -1.60 14.14 -19.34
N PHE A 101 -0.71 13.16 -19.49
CA PHE A 101 0.32 13.14 -20.53
C PHE A 101 -0.23 12.54 -21.84
N THR A 102 -1.13 13.27 -22.51
CA THR A 102 -1.92 12.74 -23.65
C THR A 102 -1.18 12.68 -24.98
N GLY A 103 -0.08 13.43 -25.12
CA GLY A 103 0.78 13.43 -26.32
C GLY A 103 2.28 13.48 -26.02
N ASN A 104 2.64 13.57 -24.75
CA ASN A 104 4.00 13.69 -24.22
C ASN A 104 4.28 12.67 -23.10
N HIS A 105 3.49 11.60 -22.99
CA HIS A 105 3.84 10.48 -22.11
C HIS A 105 5.12 9.81 -22.60
N SER A 106 5.83 9.14 -21.69
CA SER A 106 6.91 8.24 -22.10
C SER A 106 6.37 7.12 -22.99
N PRO A 107 6.86 6.91 -24.21
CA PRO A 107 6.36 5.85 -25.09
C PRO A 107 6.57 4.43 -24.54
N TYR A 108 7.71 4.20 -23.88
CA TYR A 108 8.00 2.91 -23.23
C TYR A 108 8.57 3.11 -21.83
N VAL A 109 8.46 2.06 -21.01
CA VAL A 109 9.00 1.99 -19.65
C VAL A 109 9.75 0.69 -19.43
N SER A 110 10.75 0.71 -18.56
CA SER A 110 11.25 -0.50 -17.89
C SER A 110 11.51 -0.21 -16.42
N ILE A 111 11.47 -1.25 -15.59
CA ILE A 111 11.68 -1.13 -14.15
C ILE A 111 12.65 -2.22 -13.69
N GLN A 112 13.74 -1.82 -13.04
CA GLN A 112 14.63 -2.74 -12.31
C GLN A 112 14.50 -2.55 -10.80
N GLY A 113 14.85 -3.59 -10.04
CA GLY A 113 14.78 -3.57 -8.58
C GLY A 113 16.01 -4.18 -7.92
N GLY A 114 16.52 -3.50 -6.88
CA GLY A 114 17.72 -3.92 -6.15
C GLY A 114 17.58 -3.82 -4.63
N CYS A 115 18.47 -4.53 -3.93
CA CYS A 115 18.73 -4.33 -2.52
C CYS A 115 20.06 -3.58 -2.36
N LEU A 116 20.03 -2.44 -1.66
CA LEU A 116 21.23 -1.74 -1.24
C LEU A 116 21.44 -1.94 0.26
N ASP A 117 22.63 -2.39 0.66
CA ASP A 117 22.97 -2.65 2.07
C ASP A 117 23.09 -1.37 2.90
N LYS A 118 23.46 -0.27 2.24
CA LYS A 118 23.57 1.06 2.84
C LYS A 118 22.75 2.04 2.01
N PRO A 119 22.05 2.98 2.66
CA PRO A 119 21.39 4.04 1.93
C PRO A 119 22.44 4.84 1.12
N PRO A 120 22.08 5.30 -0.08
CA PRO A 120 22.98 6.13 -0.88
C PRO A 120 23.36 7.39 -0.10
N THR A 121 24.65 7.72 -0.08
CA THR A 121 25.17 8.92 0.61
C THR A 121 24.91 10.21 -0.15
N PHE A 122 24.26 10.12 -1.32
CA PHE A 122 23.85 11.26 -2.12
C PHE A 122 22.34 11.16 -2.36
N THR A 123 21.65 12.29 -2.29
CA THR A 123 20.25 12.41 -2.70
C THR A 123 20.06 13.78 -3.32
N LEU A 124 19.32 13.85 -4.41
CA LEU A 124 18.90 15.11 -5.00
C LEU A 124 17.64 15.57 -4.27
N GLU A 125 17.77 16.60 -3.42
CA GLU A 125 16.67 17.12 -2.60
C GLU A 125 16.05 18.40 -3.19
N GLY A 126 14.84 18.70 -2.72
CA GLY A 126 14.10 19.92 -3.08
C GLY A 126 13.32 19.82 -4.38
N ASP A 127 12.68 20.93 -4.74
CA ASP A 127 12.09 21.10 -6.06
C ASP A 127 13.20 21.32 -7.09
N ARG A 128 13.26 20.41 -8.07
CA ARG A 128 14.30 20.38 -9.11
C ARG A 128 13.75 20.67 -10.48
N THR A 129 12.55 21.27 -10.55
CA THR A 129 11.98 21.76 -11.80
C THR A 129 13.01 22.63 -12.52
N GLY A 130 13.23 22.37 -13.81
CA GLY A 130 14.22 23.05 -14.64
C GLY A 130 15.66 22.52 -14.55
N MET A 131 15.90 21.44 -13.81
CA MET A 131 17.26 20.91 -13.59
C MET A 131 17.51 19.58 -14.33
N ALA A 132 18.78 19.30 -14.60
CA ALA A 132 19.28 17.96 -14.91
C ALA A 132 20.42 17.58 -13.96
N ALA A 133 20.71 16.28 -13.90
CA ALA A 133 21.88 15.79 -13.20
C ALA A 133 23.16 16.29 -13.87
N SER A 134 24.08 16.84 -13.07
CA SER A 134 25.45 17.15 -13.49
C SER A 134 26.28 15.89 -13.69
N ASP A 135 27.39 15.99 -14.42
CA ASP A 135 28.34 14.89 -14.60
C ASP A 135 28.84 14.30 -13.26
N SER A 136 29.04 15.16 -12.25
CA SER A 136 29.44 14.73 -10.91
C SER A 136 28.37 13.88 -10.23
N GLN A 137 27.09 14.23 -10.42
CA GLN A 137 25.95 13.50 -9.87
C GLN A 137 25.75 12.18 -10.62
N LEU A 138 25.89 12.19 -11.95
CA LEU A 138 25.88 10.99 -12.79
C LEU A 138 26.99 10.00 -12.38
N ALA A 139 28.21 10.49 -12.17
CA ALA A 139 29.33 9.67 -11.70
C ALA A 139 29.11 9.13 -10.27
N ALA A 140 28.42 9.88 -9.41
CA ALA A 140 28.08 9.42 -8.06
C ALA A 140 27.03 8.30 -8.08
N VAL A 141 25.95 8.45 -8.85
CA VAL A 141 24.89 7.44 -8.96
C VAL A 141 25.33 6.18 -9.69
N ALA A 142 26.26 6.28 -10.65
CA ALA A 142 26.80 5.13 -11.35
C ALA A 142 27.46 4.10 -10.41
N LYS A 143 27.98 4.54 -9.25
CA LYS A 143 28.54 3.65 -8.22
C LYS A 143 27.52 2.69 -7.61
N LEU A 144 26.22 2.94 -7.78
CA LEU A 144 25.15 2.04 -7.32
C LEU A 144 24.97 0.82 -8.24
N GLY A 145 25.52 0.85 -9.46
CA GLY A 145 25.39 -0.25 -10.44
C GLY A 145 23.94 -0.60 -10.78
N SER A 146 23.05 0.39 -10.79
CA SER A 146 21.60 0.16 -10.90
C SER A 146 21.17 -0.32 -12.29
N GLU A 147 22.00 -0.11 -13.30
CA GLU A 147 21.85 -0.68 -14.63
C GLU A 147 21.93 -2.21 -14.65
N ALA A 148 22.63 -2.81 -13.69
CA ALA A 148 22.79 -4.25 -13.56
C ALA A 148 21.77 -4.90 -12.60
N TRP A 149 20.86 -4.10 -12.01
CA TRP A 149 19.81 -4.65 -11.15
C TRP A 149 18.86 -5.54 -11.96
N PRO A 150 18.32 -6.62 -11.34
CA PRO A 150 17.32 -7.46 -11.99
C PRO A 150 16.13 -6.67 -12.52
N GLU A 151 15.72 -7.02 -13.73
CA GLU A 151 14.54 -6.46 -14.37
C GLU A 151 13.28 -7.03 -13.71
N LEU A 152 12.41 -6.13 -13.22
CA LEU A 152 11.07 -6.48 -12.71
C LEU A 152 10.01 -6.33 -13.81
N VAL A 153 10.22 -5.34 -14.70
CA VAL A 153 9.39 -5.07 -15.88
C VAL A 153 10.32 -4.74 -17.04
N GLY A 154 10.29 -5.57 -18.09
CA GLY A 154 11.02 -5.29 -19.32
C GLY A 154 10.44 -4.16 -20.11
N VAL A 155 11.21 -3.70 -21.11
CA VAL A 155 10.80 -2.59 -21.98
C VAL A 155 9.41 -2.85 -22.54
N SER A 156 8.45 -2.04 -22.10
CA SER A 156 7.03 -2.22 -22.37
C SER A 156 6.42 -0.90 -22.82
N GLN A 157 5.51 -0.96 -23.78
CA GLN A 157 4.82 0.23 -24.29
C GLN A 157 3.84 0.76 -23.24
N LEU A 158 3.76 2.09 -23.11
CA LEU A 158 2.76 2.76 -22.29
C LEU A 158 1.63 3.31 -23.15
N ASN A 159 0.43 3.35 -22.58
CA ASN A 159 -0.69 4.07 -23.14
C ASN A 159 -0.63 5.57 -22.81
N PRO A 160 -1.22 6.44 -23.65
CA PRO A 160 -1.35 7.86 -23.38
C PRO A 160 -2.23 8.19 -22.18
N GLY A 161 -2.04 9.38 -21.61
CA GLY A 161 -2.67 9.86 -20.40
C GLY A 161 -4.16 10.21 -20.45
N TYR A 162 -4.96 9.50 -21.25
CA TYR A 162 -6.43 9.66 -21.25
C TYR A 162 -7.05 8.84 -20.12
N SER A 163 -8.15 9.32 -19.54
CA SER A 163 -8.76 8.75 -18.32
C SER A 163 -9.16 7.27 -18.43
N ASP A 164 -9.40 6.77 -19.65
CA ASP A 164 -9.79 5.40 -19.93
C ASP A 164 -8.61 4.44 -20.13
N CYS A 165 -7.40 4.94 -20.37
CA CYS A 165 -6.22 4.10 -20.65
C CYS A 165 -4.91 4.51 -19.95
N CYS A 166 -4.92 5.56 -19.13
CA CYS A 166 -3.73 6.09 -18.45
C CYS A 166 -3.04 5.14 -17.47
N HIS A 167 -3.76 4.17 -16.90
CA HIS A 167 -3.19 3.18 -15.98
C HIS A 167 -2.56 2.01 -16.76
N ASN A 168 -1.27 1.77 -16.52
CA ASN A 168 -0.52 0.69 -17.16
C ASN A 168 -0.05 -0.32 -16.10
N TYR A 169 -0.74 -1.46 -16.04
CA TYR A 169 -0.53 -2.46 -15.01
C TYR A 169 0.46 -3.54 -15.42
N PHE A 170 1.50 -3.74 -14.61
CA PHE A 170 2.54 -4.75 -14.84
C PHE A 170 2.58 -5.74 -13.68
N LYS A 171 2.26 -7.01 -13.94
CA LYS A 171 2.41 -8.08 -12.95
C LYS A 171 3.87 -8.50 -12.84
N VAL A 172 4.37 -8.65 -11.61
CA VAL A 172 5.76 -9.00 -11.33
C VAL A 172 5.82 -10.39 -10.70
N ASN A 173 6.72 -11.23 -11.23
CA ASN A 173 7.02 -12.56 -10.69
C ASN A 173 8.46 -12.56 -10.12
N PHE A 174 8.72 -11.70 -9.14
CA PHE A 174 10.03 -11.55 -8.50
C PHE A 174 9.92 -11.94 -7.03
N THR A 175 10.79 -12.85 -6.58
CA THR A 175 10.69 -13.48 -5.26
C THR A 175 11.73 -12.98 -4.26
N HIS A 176 12.50 -11.96 -4.61
CA HIS A 176 13.51 -11.37 -3.74
C HIS A 176 13.05 -10.01 -3.20
N ARG A 177 13.56 -9.66 -2.03
CA ARG A 177 13.34 -8.37 -1.40
C ARG A 177 13.86 -7.25 -2.31
N VAL A 178 13.13 -6.16 -2.37
CA VAL A 178 13.52 -4.92 -3.06
C VAL A 178 13.55 -3.78 -2.06
N THR A 179 14.56 -2.92 -2.17
CA THR A 179 14.67 -1.67 -1.38
C THR A 179 14.66 -0.44 -2.26
N HIS A 180 15.11 -0.58 -3.51
CA HIS A 180 15.23 0.52 -4.47
C HIS A 180 14.74 0.06 -5.83
N LEU A 181 14.16 0.99 -6.57
CA LEU A 181 13.72 0.79 -7.94
C LEU A 181 14.46 1.76 -8.86
N ARG A 182 14.76 1.29 -10.07
CA ARG A 182 15.16 2.14 -11.19
C ARG A 182 14.02 2.15 -12.20
N LEU A 183 13.50 3.33 -12.50
CA LEU A 183 12.50 3.55 -13.54
C LEU A 183 13.19 4.17 -14.76
N ASN A 184 12.98 3.63 -15.95
CA ASN A 184 13.50 4.21 -17.20
C ASN A 184 12.33 4.58 -18.13
N MET A 185 12.42 5.77 -18.74
CA MET A 185 11.53 6.29 -19.78
C MET A 185 12.28 6.31 -21.11
N TYR A 186 11.73 5.67 -22.15
CA TYR A 186 12.41 5.58 -23.44
C TYR A 186 11.69 6.39 -24.53
N PRO A 187 12.35 7.37 -25.17
CA PRO A 187 13.64 7.99 -24.77
C PRO A 187 13.49 9.04 -23.66
N ASP A 188 12.30 9.64 -23.53
CA ASP A 188 11.91 10.73 -22.65
C ASP A 188 10.37 10.83 -22.60
N GLY A 189 9.83 11.77 -21.85
CA GLY A 189 8.40 12.06 -21.78
C GLY A 189 7.94 12.33 -20.36
N GLY A 190 6.68 11.99 -20.07
CA GLY A 190 6.11 12.14 -18.75
C GLY A 190 5.37 10.91 -18.21
N ILE A 191 5.42 10.76 -16.88
CA ILE A 191 4.70 9.75 -16.08
C ILE A 191 4.14 10.47 -14.85
N ALA A 192 2.86 10.30 -14.56
CA ALA A 192 2.18 10.98 -13.47
C ALA A 192 2.43 10.31 -12.11
N ARG A 193 2.27 8.99 -12.01
CA ARG A 193 2.56 8.21 -10.79
C ARG A 193 3.26 6.90 -11.12
N LEU A 194 4.02 6.42 -10.15
CA LEU A 194 4.44 5.03 -10.08
C LEU A 194 3.96 4.44 -8.75
N ARG A 195 3.15 3.39 -8.82
CA ARG A 195 2.76 2.59 -7.65
C ARG A 195 3.50 1.26 -7.66
N ALA A 196 4.10 0.89 -6.54
CA ALA A 196 4.80 -0.39 -6.37
C ALA A 196 4.05 -1.26 -5.35
N TYR A 197 3.15 -2.10 -5.84
CA TYR A 197 2.27 -2.89 -4.98
C TYR A 197 2.97 -4.14 -4.45
N GLY A 198 2.98 -4.28 -3.12
CA GLY A 198 3.78 -5.32 -2.48
C GLY A 198 3.46 -5.56 -1.01
N VAL A 199 4.18 -6.52 -0.44
CA VAL A 199 4.14 -6.82 1.00
C VAL A 199 5.50 -6.51 1.60
N GLY A 200 5.50 -5.73 2.69
CA GLY A 200 6.73 -5.39 3.40
C GLY A 200 7.48 -6.63 3.89
N GLN A 201 8.80 -6.59 3.85
CA GLN A 201 9.65 -7.67 4.32
C GLN A 201 10.67 -7.13 5.32
N ARG A 202 10.28 -7.20 6.60
CA ARG A 202 11.14 -6.87 7.73
C ARG A 202 12.14 -7.99 7.96
N ASP A 203 13.38 -7.62 8.28
CA ASP A 203 14.36 -8.56 8.82
C ASP A 203 14.05 -8.84 10.29
N TRP A 204 13.33 -9.92 10.54
CA TRP A 204 12.95 -10.35 11.88
C TRP A 204 14.10 -10.91 12.71
N SER A 205 15.24 -11.26 12.09
CA SER A 205 16.44 -11.70 12.82
C SER A 205 17.07 -10.57 13.65
N SER A 206 16.83 -9.32 13.24
CA SER A 206 17.26 -8.11 13.96
C SER A 206 16.32 -7.70 15.11
N VAL A 207 15.16 -8.34 15.25
CA VAL A 207 14.13 -7.98 16.23
C VAL A 207 14.27 -8.89 17.45
N SER A 208 14.41 -8.28 18.63
CA SER A 208 14.45 -9.07 19.88
C SER A 208 13.11 -9.78 20.12
N PRO A 209 13.10 -11.05 20.57
CA PRO A 209 11.87 -11.75 20.98
C PRO A 209 11.09 -11.06 22.11
N HIS A 210 11.75 -10.15 22.84
CA HIS A 210 11.12 -9.37 23.92
C HIS A 210 10.66 -7.98 23.47
N GLN A 211 11.02 -7.57 22.24
CA GLN A 211 10.63 -6.29 21.70
C GLN A 211 9.12 -6.30 21.41
N ASP A 212 8.44 -5.29 21.95
CA ASP A 212 7.05 -5.04 21.62
C ASP A 212 6.98 -4.30 20.28
N VAL A 213 6.27 -4.89 19.32
CA VAL A 213 6.16 -4.39 17.94
C VAL A 213 4.72 -4.48 17.44
N ASP A 214 4.33 -3.57 16.55
CA ASP A 214 3.04 -3.68 15.86
C ASP A 214 3.09 -4.81 14.83
N LEU A 215 2.62 -6.00 15.20
CA LEU A 215 2.71 -7.22 14.39
C LEU A 215 1.90 -7.13 13.09
N VAL A 216 0.91 -6.23 13.00
CA VAL A 216 0.06 -6.08 11.81
C VAL A 216 0.46 -4.91 10.91
N ALA A 217 1.43 -4.07 11.33
CA ALA A 217 1.89 -2.94 10.53
C ALA A 217 2.39 -3.40 9.15
N LEU A 218 2.04 -2.64 8.10
CA LEU A 218 2.53 -2.94 6.75
C LEU A 218 4.07 -2.91 6.67
N ALA A 219 4.71 -2.03 7.43
CA ALA A 219 6.17 -1.93 7.50
C ALA A 219 6.84 -3.15 8.15
N ASN A 220 6.06 -3.92 8.93
CA ASN A 220 6.50 -5.17 9.52
C ASN A 220 6.10 -6.39 8.66
N GLY A 221 5.40 -6.18 7.54
CA GLY A 221 4.94 -7.24 6.64
C GLY A 221 3.51 -7.70 6.89
N GLY A 222 2.75 -6.99 7.73
CA GLY A 222 1.32 -7.22 7.83
C GLY A 222 0.62 -6.95 6.50
N VAL A 223 -0.41 -7.73 6.19
CA VAL A 223 -1.09 -7.66 4.90
C VAL A 223 -2.58 -7.98 5.03
N CYS A 224 -3.42 -7.17 4.37
CA CYS A 224 -4.84 -7.44 4.22
C CYS A 224 -5.05 -8.56 3.19
N ILE A 225 -5.79 -9.61 3.56
CA ILE A 225 -6.01 -10.81 2.71
C ILE A 225 -7.48 -11.21 2.58
N GLY A 226 -8.40 -10.38 3.06
CA GLY A 226 -9.83 -10.55 2.83
C GLY A 226 -10.63 -9.45 3.51
N TYR A 227 -11.80 -9.14 2.96
CA TYR A 227 -12.76 -8.22 3.56
C TYR A 227 -14.15 -8.40 2.93
N THR A 228 -15.19 -7.86 3.57
CA THR A 228 -16.57 -7.90 3.06
C THR A 228 -16.89 -6.77 2.08
N ASN A 229 -16.54 -5.54 2.46
CA ASN A 229 -16.92 -4.33 1.76
C ASN A 229 -15.81 -3.28 1.87
N ALA A 230 -15.58 -2.50 0.81
CA ALA A 230 -14.66 -1.36 0.82
C ALA A 230 -15.29 -0.24 -0.03
N HIS A 231 -16.28 0.44 0.54
CA HIS A 231 -17.03 1.48 -0.16
C HIS A 231 -16.20 2.74 -0.37
N PHE A 232 -15.50 3.19 0.68
CA PHE A 232 -14.48 4.23 0.60
C PHE A 232 -13.21 3.79 1.32
N GLY A 233 -12.07 4.19 0.77
CA GLY A 233 -10.77 3.67 1.24
C GLY A 233 -10.68 2.15 1.10
N HIS A 234 -9.68 1.56 1.74
CA HIS A 234 -9.42 0.13 1.64
C HIS A 234 -8.90 -0.42 2.98
N PRO A 235 -9.25 -1.64 3.42
CA PRO A 235 -8.78 -2.20 4.69
C PRO A 235 -7.26 -2.19 4.89
N ARG A 236 -6.49 -2.38 3.81
CA ARG A 236 -5.01 -2.21 3.80
C ARG A 236 -4.51 -0.87 4.37
N ASN A 237 -5.34 0.18 4.37
CA ASN A 237 -4.98 1.49 4.92
C ASN A 237 -4.95 1.47 6.45
N MET A 238 -5.71 0.58 7.10
CA MET A 238 -5.73 0.48 8.56
C MET A 238 -4.38 0.09 9.16
N ILE A 239 -3.56 -0.63 8.38
CA ILE A 239 -2.20 -1.03 8.77
C ILE A 239 -1.12 -0.06 8.26
N GLY A 240 -1.54 1.09 7.74
CA GLY A 240 -0.74 2.25 7.30
C GLY A 240 0.27 2.71 8.35
N LEU A 241 1.27 3.51 7.96
CA LEU A 241 2.10 4.23 8.95
C LEU A 241 1.31 5.40 9.57
N GLY A 242 1.74 5.82 10.77
CA GLY A 242 1.17 6.98 11.47
C GLY A 242 -0.35 6.89 11.70
N ARG A 243 -1.00 8.06 11.79
CA ARG A 243 -2.47 8.16 11.83
C ARG A 243 -2.98 8.51 10.44
N ALA A 244 -4.24 8.19 10.14
CA ALA A 244 -4.83 8.63 8.87
C ALA A 244 -4.83 10.16 8.77
N VAL A 245 -4.59 10.68 7.57
CA VAL A 245 -4.63 12.13 7.29
C VAL A 245 -6.06 12.65 7.04
N ASN A 246 -6.96 11.76 6.63
CA ASN A 246 -8.39 12.01 6.38
C ASN A 246 -9.16 10.67 6.37
N MET A 247 -10.45 10.67 6.02
CA MET A 247 -11.26 9.43 5.95
C MET A 247 -10.87 8.51 4.78
N ALA A 248 -10.39 9.06 3.65
CA ALA A 248 -9.99 8.27 2.48
C ALA A 248 -8.73 7.43 2.76
N ASP A 249 -7.88 7.88 3.69
CA ASP A 249 -6.75 7.13 4.24
C ASP A 249 -7.18 6.14 5.35
N GLY A 250 -8.47 5.77 5.44
CA GLY A 250 -8.98 4.71 6.31
C GLY A 250 -9.63 3.58 5.52
N TRP A 251 -10.48 2.83 6.20
CA TRP A 251 -11.41 1.86 5.61
C TRP A 251 -12.83 2.24 6.00
N GLU A 252 -13.73 2.36 5.04
CA GLU A 252 -15.15 2.62 5.27
C GLU A 252 -16.03 1.69 4.43
N THR A 253 -17.05 1.15 5.08
CA THR A 253 -18.02 0.26 4.46
C THR A 253 -19.31 1.00 4.12
N ALA A 254 -20.06 0.48 3.15
CA ALA A 254 -21.39 0.98 2.83
C ALA A 254 -22.33 0.82 4.03
N ARG A 255 -23.28 1.75 4.17
CA ARG A 255 -24.35 1.61 5.15
C ARG A 255 -25.17 0.38 4.84
N ARG A 256 -25.36 -0.49 5.83
CA ARG A 256 -26.21 -1.66 5.68
C ARG A 256 -27.68 -1.27 5.55
N LEU A 257 -28.38 -1.92 4.62
CA LEU A 257 -29.79 -1.66 4.32
C LEU A 257 -30.75 -2.54 5.14
N ASP A 258 -30.24 -3.57 5.82
CA ASP A 258 -31.01 -4.47 6.67
C ASP A 258 -31.13 -3.99 8.14
N ARG A 259 -30.80 -2.71 8.40
CA ARG A 259 -30.94 -2.09 9.72
C ARG A 259 -32.42 -2.03 10.14
N PRO A 260 -32.74 -2.36 11.41
CA PRO A 260 -34.12 -2.33 11.89
C PRO A 260 -34.66 -0.90 12.05
N LYS A 261 -35.97 -0.73 11.92
CA LYS A 261 -36.66 0.56 12.11
C LYS A 261 -36.48 1.14 13.51
N HIS A 262 -36.37 0.27 14.51
CA HIS A 262 -36.19 0.65 15.91
C HIS A 262 -34.90 0.02 16.43
N LEU A 263 -33.95 0.87 16.82
CA LEU A 263 -32.69 0.43 17.39
C LEU A 263 -32.87 0.03 18.85
N LYS A 264 -32.18 -1.04 19.26
CA LYS A 264 -32.08 -1.49 20.64
C LYS A 264 -30.61 -1.55 21.01
N VAL A 265 -30.32 -1.34 22.29
CA VAL A 265 -28.98 -1.51 22.87
C VAL A 265 -29.02 -2.54 23.98
N ASP A 266 -27.90 -3.20 24.23
CA ASP A 266 -27.72 -4.02 25.43
C ASP A 266 -27.37 -3.17 26.66
N GLN A 267 -27.03 -3.84 27.77
CA GLN A 267 -26.67 -3.18 29.03
C GLN A 267 -25.35 -2.39 28.94
N GLN A 268 -24.50 -2.70 27.96
CA GLN A 268 -23.23 -2.04 27.67
C GLN A 268 -23.41 -0.89 26.68
N GLY A 269 -24.63 -0.67 26.18
CA GLY A 269 -24.95 0.37 25.21
C GLY A 269 -24.59 0.01 23.77
N ILE A 270 -24.23 -1.25 23.48
CA ILE A 270 -23.89 -1.72 22.13
C ILE A 270 -25.17 -1.99 21.35
N LEU A 271 -25.24 -1.49 20.11
CA LEU A 271 -26.39 -1.68 19.24
C LEU A 271 -26.60 -3.16 18.90
N GLN A 272 -27.84 -3.60 19.08
CA GLN A 272 -28.30 -4.94 18.74
C GLN A 272 -28.90 -4.91 17.33
N VAL A 273 -28.03 -4.96 16.32
CA VAL A 273 -28.38 -4.87 14.91
C VAL A 273 -27.87 -6.10 14.15
N PRO A 274 -28.60 -6.58 13.13
CA PRO A 274 -28.16 -7.72 12.36
C PRO A 274 -26.93 -7.35 11.51
N GLY A 275 -26.01 -8.30 11.42
CA GLY A 275 -24.87 -8.23 10.54
C GLY A 275 -23.68 -7.39 11.02
N TRP A 276 -22.62 -7.52 10.25
CA TRP A 276 -21.30 -6.98 10.52
C TRP A 276 -20.50 -6.96 9.24
N GLU A 277 -19.49 -6.10 9.22
CA GLU A 277 -18.47 -6.04 8.18
C GLU A 277 -17.14 -6.49 8.78
N TRP A 278 -16.25 -7.06 7.97
CA TRP A 278 -14.98 -7.56 8.48
C TRP A 278 -13.82 -7.36 7.50
N ALA A 279 -12.62 -7.33 8.07
CA ALA A 279 -11.35 -7.36 7.35
C ALA A 279 -10.36 -8.31 8.03
N VAL A 280 -9.68 -9.14 7.24
CA VAL A 280 -8.71 -10.13 7.69
C VAL A 280 -7.30 -9.69 7.33
N PHE A 281 -6.41 -9.82 8.30
CA PHE A 281 -5.00 -9.49 8.17
C PHE A 281 -4.13 -10.67 8.57
N ARG A 282 -3.12 -10.96 7.75
CA ARG A 282 -1.96 -11.76 8.18
C ARG A 282 -0.97 -10.84 8.88
N LEU A 283 -0.48 -11.29 10.03
CA LEU A 283 0.58 -10.59 10.76
C LEU A 283 1.90 -10.71 9.98
N GLY A 284 2.74 -9.69 10.06
CA GLY A 284 4.08 -9.72 9.47
C GLY A 284 5.00 -10.76 10.10
N HIS A 285 4.66 -11.18 11.32
CA HIS A 285 5.27 -12.31 12.02
C HIS A 285 4.27 -12.91 13.01
N PRO A 286 4.25 -14.25 13.19
CA PRO A 286 3.53 -14.87 14.29
C PRO A 286 3.96 -14.27 15.63
N GLY A 287 3.01 -14.04 16.54
CA GLY A 287 3.33 -13.41 17.82
C GLY A 287 2.18 -13.41 18.81
N VAL A 288 2.51 -13.09 20.06
CA VAL A 288 1.54 -12.93 21.15
C VAL A 288 1.16 -11.45 21.22
N ILE A 289 -0.12 -11.15 20.96
CA ILE A 289 -0.66 -9.79 21.03
C ILE A 289 -0.95 -9.46 22.49
N SER A 290 -0.48 -8.29 22.96
CA SER A 290 -0.67 -7.81 24.33
C SER A 290 -1.43 -6.49 24.40
N ARG A 291 -1.42 -5.70 23.32
CA ARG A 291 -2.18 -4.44 23.25
C ARG A 291 -2.75 -4.24 21.85
N ILE A 292 -3.97 -3.71 21.82
CA ILE A 292 -4.70 -3.41 20.59
C ILE A 292 -5.03 -1.92 20.57
N GLU A 293 -4.87 -1.30 19.40
CA GLU A 293 -5.44 0.01 19.10
C GLU A 293 -6.43 -0.10 17.94
N VAL A 294 -7.65 0.40 18.15
CA VAL A 294 -8.62 0.68 17.08
C VAL A 294 -8.85 2.19 17.04
N ASP A 295 -8.34 2.86 16.01
CA ASP A 295 -8.49 4.31 15.83
C ASP A 295 -9.64 4.59 14.85
N THR A 296 -10.60 5.42 15.27
CA THR A 296 -11.69 5.93 14.41
C THR A 296 -11.41 7.37 13.96
N ASN A 297 -10.13 7.79 13.90
CA ASN A 297 -9.71 9.11 13.42
C ASN A 297 -10.45 9.52 12.14
N HIS A 298 -10.80 10.80 12.02
CA HIS A 298 -11.65 11.40 10.98
C HIS A 298 -13.09 10.87 10.83
N PHE A 299 -13.43 9.67 11.32
CA PHE A 299 -14.79 9.13 11.30
C PHE A 299 -15.61 9.70 12.47
N LYS A 300 -16.27 10.84 12.22
CA LYS A 300 -17.01 11.61 13.24
C LYS A 300 -18.48 11.24 13.34
N GLY A 301 -19.11 10.89 12.21
CA GLY A 301 -20.53 10.55 12.12
C GLY A 301 -20.81 9.17 11.53
N ASN A 302 -19.78 8.50 11.05
CA ASN A 302 -19.81 7.22 10.33
C ASN A 302 -18.80 6.22 10.89
N PHE A 303 -18.36 6.39 12.13
CA PHE A 303 -17.62 5.34 12.85
C PHE A 303 -18.58 4.17 13.16
N PRO A 304 -18.08 2.93 13.28
CA PRO A 304 -18.92 1.80 13.66
C PRO A 304 -19.41 1.93 15.09
N ASP A 305 -20.54 1.31 15.40
CA ASP A 305 -21.07 1.33 16.77
C ASP A 305 -20.16 0.58 17.75
N SER A 306 -19.67 -0.57 17.30
CA SER A 306 -18.79 -1.45 18.06
C SER A 306 -17.82 -2.20 17.15
N CYS A 307 -16.79 -2.76 17.75
CA CYS A 307 -15.92 -3.74 17.10
C CYS A 307 -15.63 -4.93 18.00
N SER A 308 -15.25 -6.05 17.39
CA SER A 308 -14.59 -7.17 18.04
C SER A 308 -13.41 -7.62 17.18
N ILE A 309 -12.49 -8.38 17.76
CA ILE A 309 -11.37 -8.96 17.02
C ILE A 309 -11.29 -10.44 17.32
N GLU A 310 -11.16 -11.23 16.27
CA GLU A 310 -10.86 -12.65 16.35
C GLU A 310 -9.46 -12.91 15.83
N ALA A 311 -8.84 -13.99 16.27
CA ALA A 311 -7.52 -14.40 15.82
C ALA A 311 -7.46 -15.92 15.58
N CYS A 312 -6.54 -16.33 14.71
CA CYS A 312 -6.26 -17.74 14.48
C CYS A 312 -4.79 -17.96 14.09
N SER A 313 -4.38 -19.23 14.08
CA SER A 313 -3.09 -19.68 13.58
C SER A 313 -3.33 -20.63 12.42
N LEU A 314 -2.85 -20.23 11.24
CA LEU A 314 -3.01 -20.98 9.99
C LEU A 314 -1.64 -21.32 9.40
N THR A 315 -1.55 -22.52 8.84
CA THR A 315 -0.52 -22.91 7.85
C THR A 315 -0.78 -22.23 6.50
N PRO A 316 0.21 -22.16 5.59
CA PRO A 316 0.00 -21.62 4.25
C PRO A 316 -1.14 -22.31 3.48
N GLU A 317 -1.28 -23.63 3.64
CA GLU A 317 -2.34 -24.41 2.99
C GLU A 317 -3.72 -24.07 3.57
N GLU A 318 -3.83 -23.91 4.89
CA GLU A 318 -5.07 -23.46 5.54
C GLU A 318 -5.43 -22.02 5.19
N GLU A 319 -4.45 -21.11 5.05
CA GLU A 319 -4.67 -19.74 4.58
C GLU A 319 -5.22 -19.74 3.16
N ALA A 320 -4.61 -20.49 2.25
CA ALA A 320 -5.07 -20.63 0.87
C ALA A 320 -6.52 -21.17 0.81
N GLU A 321 -6.86 -22.11 1.70
CA GLU A 321 -8.22 -22.63 1.83
C GLU A 321 -9.22 -21.58 2.32
N CYS A 322 -8.84 -20.81 3.35
CA CYS A 322 -9.68 -19.74 3.88
C CYS A 322 -9.94 -18.68 2.80
N ILE A 323 -8.93 -18.31 2.01
CA ILE A 323 -9.06 -17.38 0.89
C ILE A 323 -10.05 -17.96 -0.15
N ARG A 324 -9.86 -19.21 -0.57
CA ARG A 324 -10.74 -19.90 -1.54
C ARG A 324 -12.19 -19.98 -1.08
N THR A 325 -12.42 -20.09 0.22
CA THR A 325 -13.76 -20.17 0.84
C THR A 325 -14.28 -18.81 1.33
N ARG A 326 -13.59 -17.70 1.01
CA ARG A 326 -13.94 -16.33 1.41
C ARG A 326 -14.10 -16.17 2.91
N TRP A 327 -13.21 -16.79 3.68
CA TRP A 327 -13.15 -16.71 5.14
C TRP A 327 -14.45 -17.14 5.85
N LYS A 328 -15.27 -17.99 5.19
CA LYS A 328 -16.44 -18.65 5.79
C LYS A 328 -16.03 -19.71 6.81
N SER A 329 -14.84 -20.27 6.66
CA SER A 329 -14.16 -21.11 7.63
C SER A 329 -12.92 -20.39 8.17
N GLY A 330 -12.47 -20.84 9.33
CA GLY A 330 -11.29 -20.34 10.02
C GLY A 330 -11.40 -20.77 11.46
N LYS A 331 -10.31 -21.23 12.05
CA LYS A 331 -10.24 -21.63 13.47
C LYS A 331 -10.21 -20.36 14.35
N TRP A 332 -11.20 -19.48 14.16
CA TRP A 332 -11.29 -18.17 14.77
C TRP A 332 -11.64 -18.31 16.25
N GLU A 333 -10.80 -17.72 17.09
CA GLU A 333 -11.05 -17.55 18.51
C GLU A 333 -11.17 -16.05 18.80
N VAL A 334 -12.08 -15.67 19.71
CA VAL A 334 -12.19 -14.29 20.16
C VAL A 334 -10.85 -13.87 20.76
N LEU A 335 -10.30 -12.76 20.30
CA LEU A 335 -9.12 -12.09 20.88
C LEU A 335 -9.54 -10.88 21.70
N LEU A 336 -10.47 -10.07 21.17
CA LEU A 336 -11.08 -8.92 21.84
C LEU A 336 -12.61 -9.06 21.73
N PRO A 337 -13.32 -9.27 22.87
CA PRO A 337 -14.79 -9.28 22.90
C PRO A 337 -15.38 -7.95 22.41
N PRO A 338 -16.68 -7.89 22.06
CA PRO A 338 -17.32 -6.67 21.57
C PRO A 338 -17.06 -5.43 22.46
N GLN A 339 -16.54 -4.37 21.85
CA GLN A 339 -16.23 -3.09 22.48
C GLN A 339 -17.01 -1.97 21.82
N LYS A 340 -17.62 -1.10 22.62
CA LYS A 340 -18.27 0.12 22.14
C LYS A 340 -17.23 1.11 21.61
N LEU A 341 -17.48 1.67 20.42
CA LEU A 341 -16.60 2.68 19.83
C LEU A 341 -17.15 4.10 20.01
N ARG A 342 -16.25 5.07 19.84
CA ARG A 342 -16.49 6.51 19.91
C ARG A 342 -16.07 7.17 18.60
N PRO A 343 -16.68 8.31 18.22
CA PRO A 343 -16.28 9.06 17.04
C PRO A 343 -14.89 9.66 17.22
N HIS A 344 -14.07 9.62 16.17
CA HIS A 344 -12.79 10.33 16.13
C HIS A 344 -11.89 10.03 17.33
N HIS A 345 -11.71 8.75 17.67
CA HIS A 345 -11.15 8.34 18.94
C HIS A 345 -10.17 7.16 18.81
N ARG A 346 -9.12 7.17 19.66
CA ARG A 346 -8.17 6.06 19.80
C ARG A 346 -8.61 5.13 20.93
N HIS A 347 -9.04 3.93 20.59
CA HIS A 347 -9.44 2.92 21.58
C HIS A 347 -8.24 2.03 21.86
N LEU A 348 -7.78 2.02 23.11
CA LEU A 348 -6.61 1.27 23.55
C LEU A 348 -7.07 0.17 24.49
N TYR A 349 -6.72 -1.07 24.17
CA TYR A 349 -7.04 -2.27 24.96
C TYR A 349 -5.74 -2.96 25.34
N GLY A 350 -5.60 -3.35 26.61
CA GLY A 350 -4.46 -4.08 27.14
C GLY A 350 -4.80 -5.54 27.43
N GLU A 351 -3.88 -6.24 28.10
CA GLU A 351 -4.00 -7.68 28.37
C GLU A 351 -5.29 -8.05 29.14
N ALA A 352 -5.82 -7.15 29.96
CA ALA A 352 -7.03 -7.40 30.75
C ALA A 352 -8.30 -7.56 29.90
N GLU A 353 -8.34 -6.93 28.73
CA GLU A 353 -9.46 -7.03 27.79
C GLU A 353 -9.30 -8.18 26.78
N LEU A 354 -8.10 -8.79 26.70
CA LEU A 354 -7.80 -9.84 25.73
C LEU A 354 -8.08 -11.23 26.29
N THR A 355 -8.59 -12.10 25.42
CA THR A 355 -8.97 -13.47 25.78
C THR A 355 -7.94 -14.52 25.36
N LEU A 356 -6.91 -14.13 24.59
CA LEU A 356 -5.85 -15.03 24.12
C LEU A 356 -4.47 -14.54 24.57
N SER A 357 -3.64 -15.47 25.03
CA SER A 357 -2.25 -15.24 25.45
C SER A 357 -1.23 -16.12 24.70
N ARG A 358 -1.65 -16.72 23.58
CA ARG A 358 -0.84 -17.61 22.73
C ARG A 358 -0.49 -16.95 21.39
N PRO A 359 0.56 -17.42 20.70
CA PRO A 359 0.89 -16.91 19.37
C PRO A 359 -0.23 -17.13 18.34
N VAL A 360 -0.48 -16.11 17.53
CA VAL A 360 -1.42 -16.12 16.40
C VAL A 360 -0.72 -15.66 15.12
N THR A 361 -1.29 -16.01 13.96
CA THR A 361 -0.75 -15.60 12.65
C THR A 361 -1.68 -14.67 11.87
N HIS A 362 -2.97 -14.71 12.20
CA HIS A 362 -4.02 -13.95 11.52
C HIS A 362 -4.97 -13.32 12.52
N VAL A 363 -5.52 -12.18 12.13
CA VAL A 363 -6.59 -11.49 12.85
C VAL A 363 -7.73 -11.12 11.92
N ARG A 364 -8.94 -11.06 12.45
CA ARG A 364 -10.13 -10.52 11.79
C ARG A 364 -10.70 -9.41 12.64
N LEU A 365 -10.64 -8.18 12.13
CA LEU A 365 -11.40 -7.07 12.70
C LEU A 365 -12.83 -7.18 12.21
N ILE A 366 -13.78 -7.14 13.15
CA ILE A 366 -15.21 -7.13 12.89
C ILE A 366 -15.76 -5.80 13.39
N ILE A 367 -16.49 -5.10 12.53
CA ILE A 367 -17.19 -3.85 12.88
C ILE A 367 -18.69 -4.07 12.74
N SER A 368 -19.49 -3.49 13.66
CA SER A 368 -20.94 -3.64 13.63
C SER A 368 -21.66 -2.29 13.79
N PRO A 369 -22.77 -2.06 13.05
CA PRO A 369 -23.20 -2.86 11.90
C PRO A 369 -22.29 -2.66 10.67
N ASP A 370 -21.74 -1.46 10.53
CA ASP A 370 -20.92 -0.97 9.43
C ASP A 370 -20.29 0.37 9.88
N GLY A 371 -19.40 0.95 9.08
CA GLY A 371 -18.81 2.27 9.34
C GLY A 371 -17.36 2.34 8.90
N GLY A 372 -16.61 3.28 9.48
CA GLY A 372 -15.23 3.55 9.12
C GLY A 372 -14.21 3.47 10.26
N VAL A 373 -13.09 2.81 9.98
CA VAL A 373 -11.95 2.66 10.90
C VAL A 373 -10.70 3.24 10.24
N SER A 374 -9.96 4.04 10.99
CA SER A 374 -8.75 4.71 10.53
C SER A 374 -7.53 3.81 10.60
N ARG A 375 -7.27 3.22 11.77
CA ARG A 375 -6.08 2.38 12.00
C ARG A 375 -6.39 1.21 12.92
N LEU A 376 -5.64 0.14 12.71
CA LEU A 376 -5.55 -1.03 13.57
C LEU A 376 -4.08 -1.23 13.95
N ARG A 377 -3.78 -1.34 15.25
CA ARG A 377 -2.45 -1.71 15.76
C ARG A 377 -2.57 -2.94 16.64
N LEU A 378 -1.65 -3.88 16.47
CA LEU A 378 -1.58 -5.11 17.26
C LEU A 378 -0.18 -5.24 17.84
N TRP A 379 0.03 -4.59 18.98
CA TRP A 379 1.32 -4.62 19.67
C TRP A 379 1.50 -5.94 20.39
N GLY A 380 2.62 -6.58 20.13
CA GLY A 380 2.94 -7.86 20.72
C GLY A 380 4.40 -8.24 20.54
N ARG A 381 4.72 -9.41 21.09
CA ARG A 381 6.05 -10.01 20.98
C ARG A 381 6.08 -11.04 19.86
N PRO A 382 7.08 -11.01 18.96
CA PRO A 382 7.21 -12.04 17.94
C PRO A 382 7.49 -13.40 18.60
N ALA A 383 6.79 -14.44 18.17
CA ALA A 383 7.00 -15.80 18.65
C ALA A 383 8.28 -16.38 18.02
N ALA A 384 9.03 -17.21 18.75
CA ALA A 384 10.14 -17.93 18.15
C ALA A 384 9.60 -18.89 17.07
N ILE A 385 10.00 -18.69 15.81
CA ILE A 385 9.69 -19.66 14.75
C ILE A 385 10.73 -20.78 14.88
N ALA A 386 10.29 -22.00 15.16
CA ALA A 386 11.16 -23.17 15.01
C ALA A 386 11.66 -23.17 13.55
N ALA A 387 12.98 -23.23 13.33
CA ALA A 387 13.60 -23.09 12.02
C ALA A 387 12.95 -24.03 10.99
N ALA A 388 11.94 -23.52 10.28
CA ALA A 388 11.41 -24.15 9.09
C ALA A 388 12.37 -23.79 7.94
N PRO A 389 12.64 -24.72 7.01
CA PRO A 389 13.41 -24.39 5.82
C PRO A 389 12.74 -23.20 5.15
N ALA A 390 13.54 -22.19 4.77
CA ALA A 390 13.11 -20.93 4.17
C ALA A 390 11.74 -21.07 3.47
N ALA A 391 10.66 -20.73 4.20
CA ALA A 391 9.31 -21.07 3.79
C ALA A 391 9.12 -20.57 2.36
N SER A 392 8.61 -21.44 1.48
CA SER A 392 8.45 -21.14 0.07
C SER A 392 7.75 -19.79 -0.06
N ARG A 393 8.43 -18.85 -0.73
CA ARG A 393 8.04 -17.45 -0.91
C ARG A 393 6.86 -17.35 -1.88
N GLN A 394 5.76 -18.02 -1.55
CA GLN A 394 4.56 -18.00 -2.37
C GLN A 394 3.89 -16.64 -2.21
N LYS A 395 3.50 -16.06 -3.35
CA LYS A 395 2.65 -14.87 -3.42
C LYS A 395 1.41 -15.13 -2.56
N PRO A 396 1.10 -14.31 -1.53
CA PRO A 396 -0.17 -14.44 -0.84
C PRO A 396 -1.26 -14.27 -1.89
N ALA A 397 -2.16 -15.25 -1.97
CA ALA A 397 -3.24 -15.21 -2.93
C ALA A 397 -4.18 -14.07 -2.54
N SER A 398 -4.09 -12.95 -3.24
CA SER A 398 -5.11 -11.92 -3.17
C SER A 398 -6.27 -12.39 -4.07
N LYS A 399 -7.21 -13.14 -3.49
CA LYS A 399 -8.49 -13.42 -4.16
C LYS A 399 -9.62 -13.26 -3.17
N LEU A 400 -10.27 -12.11 -3.26
CA LEU A 400 -11.70 -11.95 -2.93
C LEU A 400 -12.53 -13.07 -3.58
#